data_AF-A0A1B9Y1C2-F1
#
_entry.id   AF-A0A1B9Y1C2-F1
#
_cell.length_a   1.000
_cell.length_b   1.000
_cell.length_c   1.000
_cell.angle_alpha   90.00
_cell.angle_beta   90.00
_cell.angle_gamma   90.00
#
_symmetry.space_group_name_H-M   'P 1'
#
loop_
_entity.id
_entity.type
_entity.pdbx_description
1 polymer ?
#
loop_
_entity_poly.entity_id
_entity_poly.type
_entity_poly.pdbx_seq_one_letter_code
_entity_poly.pdbx_strand_id
1 'polypeptide(L)'
;MKNIINKTFLLLLLIVATVSCDNTEEAIFNETSSERIKNSVIEYRDLLTSSDNGWIIEYYPEGSQSLGGFNYGMKFNEDLTAEVVMELFDFSTRESNMFNVIANGGPVLTFNTYGALSHFFSTPNQANPDGLEGDYEFLLTSKTTDLITLIGAKSRNKMRMIRLTESPEDYLTKVLDIKTYLAPASYAVTLDGNDLPLPNTGAKLIFPQGSGEDPIEMAYNYTSKGIKLYEPITMGGNEALEFILDKDANQLVSLDGNVIIHVLFSPININQDWQIGTSIPGAVSPAFLAMFNQVKDANTAVYSETLRDFLIFGNTTISGETKPGILFISDPGPYLSQHLLGFGGVPGETEQLSIVKGVGAYNWQFYTHLEPLVDFIANNSPYIVSTTDPAATQIQLTSATDPTVWFYILR
;
A
#
# COMPACT_ATOMS: atom_id res chain seq x y z
N MET A 1 36.75 80.46 4.46
CA MET A 1 35.79 79.77 3.56
C MET A 1 35.66 78.26 3.82
N LYS A 2 36.73 77.52 4.19
CA LYS A 2 36.64 76.07 4.52
C LYS A 2 35.73 75.70 5.70
N ASN A 3 35.62 76.54 6.74
CA ASN A 3 34.82 76.22 7.93
C ASN A 3 33.30 76.44 7.77
N ILE A 4 32.88 77.17 6.73
CA ILE A 4 31.45 77.36 6.41
C ILE A 4 30.97 76.22 5.51
N ILE A 5 31.78 75.80 4.53
CA ILE A 5 31.48 74.68 3.62
C ILE A 5 31.32 73.36 4.41
N ASN A 6 32.19 73.09 5.40
CA ASN A 6 32.04 71.88 6.24
C ASN A 6 30.79 71.89 7.12
N LYS A 7 30.34 73.07 7.60
CA LYS A 7 29.11 73.18 8.40
C LYS A 7 27.85 73.06 7.54
N THR A 8 27.87 73.60 6.32
CA THR A 8 26.76 73.46 5.36
C THR A 8 26.66 72.03 4.82
N PHE A 9 27.78 71.34 4.61
CA PHE A 9 27.79 69.94 4.17
C PHE A 9 27.34 68.97 5.27
N LEU A 10 27.68 69.24 6.54
CA LEU A 10 27.17 68.45 7.69
C LEU A 10 25.66 68.66 7.91
N LEU A 11 25.16 69.88 7.68
CA LEU A 11 23.73 70.19 7.81
C LEU A 11 22.90 69.56 6.67
N LEU A 12 23.46 69.51 5.44
CA LEU A 12 22.82 68.82 4.32
C LEU A 12 22.78 67.29 4.51
N LEU A 13 23.85 66.71 5.09
CA LEU A 13 23.91 65.26 5.38
C LEU A 13 22.90 64.84 6.48
N LEU A 14 22.59 65.74 7.42
CA LEU A 14 21.60 65.50 8.47
C LEU A 14 20.15 65.53 7.97
N ILE A 15 19.87 66.28 6.90
CA ILE A 15 18.52 66.41 6.31
C ILE A 15 18.19 65.21 5.39
N VAL A 16 19.20 64.57 4.79
CA VAL A 16 19.00 63.35 3.98
C VAL A 16 18.79 62.11 4.86
N ALA A 17 19.19 62.14 6.14
CA ALA A 17 18.97 61.05 7.08
C ALA A 17 17.53 60.98 7.65
N THR A 18 16.68 61.99 7.41
CA THR A 18 15.29 62.02 7.92
C THR A 18 14.24 61.69 6.87
N VAL A 19 14.64 61.22 5.67
CA VAL A 19 13.72 60.77 4.60
C VAL A 19 13.81 59.25 4.37
N SER A 20 14.30 58.50 5.37
CA SER A 20 14.23 57.04 5.37
C SER A 20 13.08 56.59 6.26
N CYS A 21 12.23 55.73 5.70
CA CYS A 21 11.03 55.11 6.28
C CYS A 21 9.79 56.01 6.38
N ASP A 22 9.22 56.34 5.22
CA ASP A 22 7.76 56.33 5.12
C ASP A 22 7.33 54.85 5.27
N ASN A 23 7.00 54.45 6.50
CA ASN A 23 6.53 53.10 6.82
C ASN A 23 5.03 52.97 6.49
N THR A 24 4.62 53.40 5.30
CA THR A 24 3.30 53.04 4.75
C THR A 24 3.45 51.76 3.94
N GLU A 25 4.00 50.71 4.54
CA GLU A 25 3.61 49.38 4.10
C GLU A 25 2.21 49.18 4.68
N GLU A 26 1.20 49.16 3.81
CA GLU A 26 -0.12 48.68 4.19
C GLU A 26 0.09 47.30 4.83
N ALA A 27 -0.29 47.17 6.10
CA ALA A 27 -0.16 45.89 6.79
C ALA A 27 -0.95 44.84 5.99
N ILE A 28 -0.27 43.84 5.45
CA ILE A 28 -0.89 42.73 4.69
C ILE A 28 -1.97 42.05 5.54
N PHE A 29 -1.82 42.12 6.88
CA PHE A 29 -2.78 41.62 7.86
C PHE A 29 -3.11 42.69 8.90
N ASN A 30 -4.40 42.80 9.25
CA ASN A 30 -4.89 43.71 10.29
C ASN A 30 -4.58 43.21 11.73
N GLU A 31 -4.21 41.94 11.90
CA GLU A 31 -3.92 41.31 13.20
C GLU A 31 -2.43 41.01 13.37
N THR A 32 -1.94 41.00 14.62
CA THR A 32 -0.57 40.58 14.93
C THR A 32 -0.35 39.08 14.67
N SER A 33 0.89 38.66 14.46
CA SER A 33 1.21 37.24 14.26
C SER A 33 0.76 36.36 15.44
N SER A 34 0.85 36.88 16.67
CA SER A 34 0.40 36.17 17.87
C SER A 34 -1.12 36.01 17.92
N GLU A 35 -1.88 37.04 17.53
CA GLU A 35 -3.34 36.98 17.45
C GLU A 35 -3.80 35.98 16.38
N ARG A 36 -3.18 36.00 15.20
CA ARG A 36 -3.52 35.06 14.12
C ARG A 36 -3.30 33.60 14.53
N ILE A 37 -2.21 33.28 15.23
CA ILE A 37 -1.94 31.93 15.71
C ILE A 37 -2.97 31.52 16.76
N LYS A 38 -3.29 32.41 17.71
CA LYS A 38 -4.32 32.14 18.73
C LYS A 38 -5.69 31.90 18.10
N ASN A 39 -6.08 32.73 17.13
CA ASN A 39 -7.33 32.58 16.39
C ASN A 39 -7.36 31.24 15.65
N SER A 40 -6.28 30.90 14.93
CA SER A 40 -6.15 29.61 14.23
C SER A 40 -6.32 28.42 15.17
N VAL A 41 -5.66 28.43 16.35
CA VAL A 41 -5.80 27.38 17.38
C VAL A 41 -7.25 27.21 17.82
N ILE A 42 -7.95 28.32 18.11
CA ILE A 42 -9.35 28.30 18.55
C ILE A 42 -10.23 27.72 17.44
N GLU A 43 -10.11 28.25 16.23
CA GLU A 43 -10.95 27.82 15.12
C GLU A 43 -10.73 26.35 14.74
N TYR A 44 -9.50 25.81 14.87
CA TYR A 44 -9.24 24.39 14.64
C TYR A 44 -9.86 23.52 15.73
N ARG A 45 -9.72 23.91 16.99
CA ARG A 45 -10.33 23.20 18.10
C ARG A 45 -11.86 23.17 17.97
N ASP A 46 -12.46 24.33 17.67
CA ASP A 46 -13.90 24.45 17.48
C ASP A 46 -14.37 23.63 16.25
N LEU A 47 -13.59 23.59 15.16
CA LEU A 47 -13.88 22.74 14.01
C LEU A 47 -13.84 21.25 14.38
N LEU A 48 -12.80 20.79 15.08
CA LEU A 48 -12.65 19.39 15.49
C LEU A 48 -13.85 18.92 16.32
N THR A 49 -14.28 19.73 17.31
CA THR A 49 -15.41 19.41 18.20
C THR A 49 -16.78 19.64 17.57
N SER A 50 -16.86 20.30 16.41
CA SER A 50 -18.13 20.54 15.70
C SER A 50 -18.71 19.30 14.99
N SER A 51 -17.99 18.18 14.95
CA SER A 51 -18.45 16.97 14.25
C SER A 51 -19.17 16.02 15.20
N ASP A 52 -20.50 15.93 15.05
CA ASP A 52 -21.33 15.01 15.85
C ASP A 52 -20.90 13.54 15.72
N ASN A 53 -20.45 13.17 14.52
CA ASN A 53 -20.05 11.82 14.15
C ASN A 53 -18.53 11.60 14.24
N GLY A 54 -17.75 12.66 14.45
CA GLY A 54 -16.29 12.59 14.42
C GLY A 54 -15.69 12.66 13.02
N TRP A 55 -14.48 12.12 12.90
CA TRP A 55 -13.57 12.26 11.77
C TRP A 55 -12.86 10.94 11.51
N ILE A 56 -12.38 10.75 10.27
CA ILE A 56 -11.40 9.73 9.93
C ILE A 56 -10.08 10.41 9.57
N ILE A 57 -8.96 9.97 10.16
CA ILE A 57 -7.62 10.33 9.70
C ILE A 57 -7.12 9.22 8.80
N GLU A 58 -6.79 9.58 7.56
CA GLU A 58 -6.01 8.75 6.65
C GLU A 58 -4.52 8.87 7.04
N TYR A 59 -4.08 7.98 7.90
CA TYR A 59 -2.81 8.04 8.61
C TYR A 59 -1.72 7.22 7.92
N TYR A 60 -0.51 7.76 7.85
CA TYR A 60 0.65 7.09 7.25
C TYR A 60 1.83 7.15 8.23
N PRO A 61 2.19 6.05 8.90
CA PRO A 61 3.41 6.00 9.71
C PRO A 61 4.65 5.93 8.82
N GLU A 62 5.82 6.27 9.39
CA GLU A 62 7.13 6.16 8.75
C GLU A 62 7.32 7.05 7.49
N GLY A 63 8.48 7.69 7.37
CA GLY A 63 8.68 8.79 6.40
C GLY A 63 8.65 8.39 4.91
N SER A 64 8.80 7.10 4.58
CA SER A 64 8.72 6.56 3.21
C SER A 64 7.41 5.83 2.90
N GLN A 65 6.43 5.90 3.83
CA GLN A 65 5.13 5.24 3.73
C GLN A 65 5.24 3.74 3.41
N SER A 66 6.30 3.08 3.89
CA SER A 66 6.58 1.66 3.63
C SER A 66 5.51 0.73 4.18
N LEU A 67 4.79 1.17 5.21
CA LEU A 67 3.70 0.43 5.86
C LEU A 67 2.32 0.67 5.23
N GLY A 68 2.21 1.61 4.28
CA GLY A 68 0.93 1.98 3.69
C GLY A 68 0.09 2.89 4.59
N GLY A 69 -1.15 3.14 4.17
CA GLY A 69 -2.11 3.96 4.92
C GLY A 69 -3.01 3.13 5.84
N PHE A 70 -3.38 3.74 6.96
CA PHE A 70 -4.30 3.19 7.96
C PHE A 70 -5.37 4.21 8.31
N ASN A 71 -6.52 3.76 8.80
CA ASN A 71 -7.61 4.62 9.23
C ASN A 71 -7.70 4.71 10.75
N TYR A 72 -7.69 5.95 11.27
CA TYR A 72 -8.06 6.26 12.65
C TYR A 72 -9.41 6.97 12.71
N GLY A 73 -10.35 6.39 13.43
CA GLY A 73 -11.61 7.04 13.78
C GLY A 73 -11.45 7.89 15.03
N MET A 74 -11.86 9.17 14.98
CA MET A 74 -11.70 10.09 16.09
C MET A 74 -12.95 10.94 16.32
N LYS A 75 -13.41 11.02 17.57
CA LYS A 75 -14.46 11.95 18.00
C LYS A 75 -13.96 12.86 19.10
N PHE A 76 -13.88 14.16 18.80
CA PHE A 76 -13.36 15.18 19.72
C PHE A 76 -14.50 15.80 20.54
N ASN A 77 -14.33 15.88 21.84
CA ASN A 77 -15.30 16.42 22.78
C ASN A 77 -14.88 17.81 23.29
N GLU A 78 -15.85 18.61 23.75
CA GLU A 78 -15.62 19.96 24.29
C GLU A 78 -14.72 19.98 25.54
N ASP A 79 -14.66 18.86 26.28
CA ASP A 79 -13.85 18.70 27.49
C ASP A 79 -12.37 18.34 27.21
N LEU A 80 -11.94 18.46 25.95
CA LEU A 80 -10.59 18.13 25.48
C LEU A 80 -10.25 16.63 25.55
N THR A 81 -11.26 15.77 25.57
CA THR A 81 -11.10 14.33 25.34
C THR A 81 -11.40 13.98 23.88
N ALA A 82 -10.72 12.97 23.36
CA ALA A 82 -10.95 12.39 22.04
C ALA A 82 -11.15 10.89 22.19
N GLU A 83 -12.27 10.39 21.67
CA GLU A 83 -12.49 8.97 21.53
C GLU A 83 -11.79 8.49 20.26
N VAL A 84 -11.01 7.41 20.37
CA VAL A 84 -10.18 6.88 19.29
C VAL A 84 -10.54 5.41 19.06
N VAL A 85 -10.72 5.06 17.78
CA VAL A 85 -10.78 3.69 17.25
C VAL A 85 -9.82 3.57 16.07
N MET A 86 -9.34 2.37 15.76
CA MET A 86 -8.35 2.14 14.70
C MET A 86 -8.68 0.89 13.89
N GLU A 87 -8.42 0.93 12.58
CA GLU A 87 -8.64 -0.20 11.66
C GLU A 87 -7.94 -1.52 12.02
N LEU A 88 -6.84 -1.50 12.79
CA LEU A 88 -6.07 -2.69 13.14
C LEU A 88 -6.56 -3.40 14.40
N PHE A 89 -7.56 -2.84 15.08
CA PHE A 89 -8.14 -3.39 16.29
C PHE A 89 -9.60 -3.75 16.07
N ASP A 90 -10.17 -4.53 16.99
CA ASP A 90 -11.61 -4.71 17.03
C ASP A 90 -12.29 -3.34 17.20
N PHE A 91 -13.27 -3.02 16.36
CA PHE A 91 -13.88 -1.68 16.34
C PHE A 91 -14.67 -1.33 17.61
N SER A 92 -14.97 -2.32 18.47
CA SER A 92 -15.49 -2.08 19.82
C SER A 92 -14.42 -1.65 20.82
N THR A 93 -13.13 -1.82 20.48
CA THR A 93 -12.00 -1.33 21.29
C THR A 93 -11.88 0.18 21.09
N ARG A 94 -12.24 0.92 22.13
CA ARG A 94 -12.21 2.38 22.16
C ARG A 94 -11.31 2.87 23.28
N GLU A 95 -10.57 3.93 23.00
CA GLU A 95 -9.82 4.66 24.02
C GLU A 95 -10.24 6.12 24.09
N SER A 96 -10.26 6.68 25.29
CA SER A 96 -10.38 8.13 25.49
C SER A 96 -8.98 8.70 25.75
N ASN A 97 -8.56 9.66 24.94
CA ASN A 97 -7.28 10.34 25.02
C ASN A 97 -7.48 11.83 25.27
N MET A 98 -6.63 12.44 26.11
CA MET A 98 -6.59 13.90 26.21
C MET A 98 -5.94 14.46 24.95
N PHE A 99 -6.60 15.40 24.27
CA PHE A 99 -6.03 16.11 23.13
C PHE A 99 -5.89 17.61 23.42
N ASN A 100 -5.09 18.31 22.62
CA ASN A 100 -5.08 19.76 22.59
C ASN A 100 -4.71 20.27 21.20
N VAL A 101 -5.05 21.53 20.91
CA VAL A 101 -4.49 22.27 19.79
C VAL A 101 -3.58 23.35 20.35
N ILE A 102 -2.28 23.26 20.09
CA ILE A 102 -1.27 24.16 20.65
C ILE A 102 -0.63 25.02 19.56
N ALA A 103 -0.03 26.14 19.97
CA ALA A 103 0.76 27.00 19.11
C ALA A 103 2.23 26.56 19.11
N ASN A 104 2.68 25.86 18.06
CA ASN A 104 4.08 25.46 17.88
C ASN A 104 4.45 25.51 16.39
N GLY A 105 5.02 26.63 15.93
CA GLY A 105 5.29 26.86 14.50
C GLY A 105 4.03 26.91 13.61
N GLY A 106 2.85 26.94 14.23
CA GLY A 106 1.53 26.78 13.64
C GLY A 106 0.58 26.09 14.63
N PRO A 107 -0.71 25.89 14.29
CA PRO A 107 -1.62 25.08 15.09
C PRO A 107 -1.23 23.59 15.00
N VAL A 108 -0.98 22.96 16.14
CA VAL A 108 -0.60 21.54 16.24
C VAL A 108 -1.63 20.79 17.07
N LEU A 109 -2.26 19.77 16.49
CA LEU A 109 -3.05 18.78 17.23
C LEU A 109 -2.07 17.82 17.93
N THR A 110 -2.22 17.65 19.24
CA THR A 110 -1.36 16.77 20.05
C THR A 110 -2.21 15.90 20.99
N PHE A 111 -1.81 14.64 21.15
CA PHE A 111 -2.37 13.71 22.13
C PHE A 111 -1.46 13.65 23.37
N ASN A 112 -1.93 14.23 24.48
CA ASN A 112 -1.10 14.53 25.65
C ASN A 112 -0.99 13.36 26.64
N THR A 113 -1.86 12.37 26.53
CA THR A 113 -1.86 11.17 27.37
C THR A 113 -1.59 9.96 26.50
N TYR A 114 -0.74 9.06 27.01
CA TYR A 114 -0.54 7.78 26.37
C TYR A 114 -1.86 7.01 26.27
N GLY A 115 -2.15 6.51 25.07
CA GLY A 115 -3.22 5.55 24.77
C GLY A 115 -2.67 4.51 23.79
N ALA A 116 -3.04 3.24 23.96
CA ALA A 116 -2.49 2.15 23.16
C ALA A 116 -2.87 2.26 21.68
N LEU A 117 -4.03 2.83 21.35
CA LEU A 117 -4.46 3.09 19.97
C LEU A 117 -3.76 4.31 19.39
N SER A 118 -3.86 5.46 20.08
CA SER A 118 -3.31 6.75 19.61
C SER A 118 -1.79 6.73 19.47
N HIS A 119 -1.08 5.91 20.26
CA HIS A 119 0.37 5.77 20.24
C HIS A 119 0.85 4.45 19.62
N PHE A 120 -0.04 3.65 19.00
CA PHE A 120 0.29 2.31 18.50
C PHE A 120 1.56 2.30 17.63
N PHE A 121 1.62 3.17 16.62
CA PHE A 121 2.77 3.25 15.70
C PHE A 121 3.98 3.97 16.31
N SER A 122 3.81 4.76 17.37
CA SER A 122 4.90 5.49 18.01
C SER A 122 5.52 4.76 19.20
N THR A 123 4.88 3.70 19.71
CA THR A 123 5.31 2.99 20.92
C THR A 123 6.43 2.00 20.61
N PRO A 124 7.62 2.15 21.21
CA PRO A 124 8.72 1.20 21.07
C PRO A 124 8.41 -0.20 21.55
N ASN A 125 9.05 -1.20 20.94
CA ASN A 125 9.09 -2.56 21.45
C ASN A 125 10.46 -3.22 21.18
N GLN A 126 10.64 -4.48 21.60
CA GLN A 126 11.91 -5.19 21.47
C GLN A 126 12.40 -5.31 20.02
N ALA A 127 11.48 -5.49 19.07
CA ALA A 127 11.82 -5.60 17.65
C ALA A 127 12.01 -4.21 17.00
N ASN A 128 11.28 -3.20 17.48
CA ASN A 128 11.25 -1.85 16.92
C ASN A 128 11.50 -0.81 18.03
N PRO A 129 12.77 -0.50 18.36
CA PRO A 129 13.13 0.40 19.47
C PRO A 129 12.68 1.86 19.26
N ASP A 130 12.40 2.27 18.01
CA ASP A 130 11.89 3.60 17.67
C ASP A 130 10.36 3.61 17.42
N GLY A 131 9.69 2.51 17.75
CA GLY A 131 8.34 2.21 17.29
C GLY A 131 8.31 1.95 15.79
N LEU A 132 7.14 2.05 15.19
CA LEU A 132 6.93 2.05 13.73
C LEU A 132 6.96 3.47 13.16
N GLU A 133 7.74 4.37 13.78
CA GLU A 133 7.90 5.77 13.39
C GLU A 133 6.58 6.56 13.23
N GLY A 134 5.57 6.20 14.03
CA GLY A 134 4.30 6.91 14.05
C GLY A 134 4.35 8.29 14.70
N ASP A 135 3.39 9.13 14.31
CA ASP A 135 3.08 10.42 14.90
C ASP A 135 1.93 10.35 15.91
N TYR A 136 2.03 11.17 16.96
CA TYR A 136 0.93 11.55 17.88
C TYR A 136 0.77 13.08 17.96
N GLU A 137 1.54 13.82 17.15
CA GLU A 137 1.47 15.26 16.96
C GLU A 137 1.37 15.59 15.48
N PHE A 138 0.46 16.51 15.14
CA PHE A 138 0.10 16.79 13.76
C PHE A 138 -0.03 18.30 13.54
N LEU A 139 0.80 18.83 12.64
CA LEU A 139 0.69 20.21 12.20
C LEU A 139 -0.56 20.36 11.32
N LEU A 140 -1.49 21.22 11.70
CA LEU A 140 -2.71 21.49 10.95
C LEU A 140 -2.42 22.60 9.92
N THR A 141 -2.52 22.29 8.64
CA THR A 141 -1.99 23.16 7.56
C THR A 141 -3.06 23.87 6.74
N SER A 142 -4.22 23.24 6.56
CA SER A 142 -5.38 23.86 5.92
C SER A 142 -6.67 23.19 6.38
N LYS A 143 -7.81 23.86 6.18
CA LYS A 143 -9.13 23.33 6.54
C LYS A 143 -10.23 23.86 5.63
N THR A 144 -11.24 23.03 5.47
CA THR A 144 -12.62 23.38 5.10
C THR A 144 -13.54 22.89 6.21
N THR A 145 -14.86 22.97 6.03
CA THR A 145 -15.79 22.35 6.98
C THR A 145 -15.59 20.84 7.07
N ASP A 146 -15.26 20.16 5.96
CA ASP A 146 -15.31 18.69 5.87
C ASP A 146 -13.93 18.02 5.73
N LEU A 147 -12.87 18.80 5.59
CA LEU A 147 -11.51 18.32 5.39
C LEU A 147 -10.51 19.19 6.14
N ILE A 148 -9.63 18.55 6.91
CA ILE A 148 -8.43 19.16 7.49
C ILE A 148 -7.21 18.47 6.88
N THR A 149 -6.26 19.24 6.34
CA THR A 149 -4.95 18.70 5.94
C THR A 149 -3.97 18.83 7.09
N LEU A 150 -3.26 17.76 7.39
CA LEU A 150 -2.30 17.69 8.49
C LEU A 150 -0.96 17.08 8.06
N ILE A 151 0.10 17.39 8.80
CA ILE A 151 1.44 16.83 8.58
C ILE A 151 1.92 16.21 9.88
N GLY A 152 2.37 14.95 9.83
CA GLY A 152 2.98 14.26 10.98
C GLY A 152 4.24 14.99 11.46
N ALA A 153 4.37 15.21 12.77
CA ALA A 153 5.53 15.92 13.33
C ALA A 153 6.84 15.14 13.13
N LYS A 154 6.81 13.82 13.29
CA LYS A 154 7.93 12.88 13.14
C LYS A 154 8.04 12.36 11.71
N SER A 155 6.97 11.77 11.16
CA SER A 155 7.01 11.15 9.82
C SER A 155 7.16 12.17 8.69
N ARG A 156 6.69 13.41 8.91
CA ARG A 156 6.56 14.47 7.90
C ARG A 156 5.56 14.14 6.78
N ASN A 157 4.78 13.07 6.95
CA ASN A 157 3.78 12.65 5.97
C ASN A 157 2.59 13.61 5.94
N LYS A 158 2.11 13.93 4.73
CA LYS A 158 0.89 14.71 4.53
C LYS A 158 -0.32 13.77 4.61
N MET A 159 -1.26 14.12 5.46
CA MET A 159 -2.43 13.31 5.77
C MET A 159 -3.71 14.14 5.64
N ARG A 160 -4.84 13.44 5.59
CA ARG A 160 -6.17 14.03 5.49
C ARG A 160 -7.02 13.57 6.66
N MET A 161 -7.68 14.51 7.32
CA MET A 161 -8.71 14.24 8.31
C MET A 161 -10.06 14.66 7.73
N ILE A 162 -10.93 13.69 7.51
CA ILE A 162 -12.18 13.84 6.75
C ILE A 162 -13.36 13.74 7.72
N ARG A 163 -14.29 14.67 7.64
CA ARG A 163 -15.48 14.69 8.49
C ARG A 163 -16.38 13.51 8.13
N LEU A 164 -16.89 12.81 9.15
CA LEU A 164 -17.79 11.69 8.96
C LEU A 164 -19.26 12.11 9.02
N THR A 165 -20.09 11.42 8.24
CA THR A 165 -21.56 11.51 8.29
C THR A 165 -22.19 10.34 9.05
N GLU A 166 -21.37 9.44 9.58
CA GLU A 166 -21.72 8.21 10.29
C GLU A 166 -20.68 7.93 11.38
N SER A 167 -20.92 6.97 12.26
CA SER A 167 -19.93 6.64 13.30
C SER A 167 -18.61 6.18 12.69
N PRO A 168 -17.46 6.41 13.35
CA PRO A 168 -16.18 5.91 12.86
C PRO A 168 -16.16 4.38 12.71
N GLU A 169 -16.84 3.64 13.58
CA GLU A 169 -16.98 2.19 13.51
C GLU A 169 -17.77 1.72 12.27
N ASP A 170 -18.85 2.41 11.92
CA ASP A 170 -19.62 2.12 10.69
C ASP A 170 -18.77 2.38 9.44
N TYR A 171 -18.01 3.48 9.43
CA TYR A 171 -17.07 3.78 8.34
C TYR A 171 -15.99 2.69 8.22
N LEU A 172 -15.35 2.32 9.33
CA LEU A 172 -14.31 1.29 9.37
C LEU A 172 -14.84 -0.10 8.97
N THR A 173 -16.11 -0.39 9.26
CA THR A 173 -16.77 -1.61 8.80
C THR A 173 -16.85 -1.68 7.27
N LYS A 174 -17.14 -0.57 6.61
CA LYS A 174 -17.13 -0.48 5.13
C LYS A 174 -15.72 -0.59 4.57
N VAL A 175 -14.73 0.04 5.22
CA VAL A 175 -13.31 -0.11 4.87
C VAL A 175 -12.89 -1.57 4.94
N LEU A 176 -13.29 -2.29 6.00
CA LEU A 176 -12.99 -3.71 6.17
C LEU A 176 -13.65 -4.59 5.09
N ASP A 177 -14.87 -4.29 4.67
CA ASP A 177 -15.53 -4.99 3.55
C ASP A 177 -14.75 -4.83 2.24
N ILE A 178 -14.30 -3.60 1.93
CA ILE A 178 -13.44 -3.34 0.77
C ILE A 178 -12.11 -4.11 0.89
N LYS A 179 -11.43 -4.01 2.04
CA LYS A 179 -10.15 -4.69 2.29
C LYS A 179 -10.28 -6.20 2.17
N THR A 180 -11.37 -6.78 2.67
CA THR A 180 -11.64 -8.22 2.61
C THR A 180 -11.90 -8.69 1.17
N TYR A 181 -12.68 -7.91 0.40
CA TYR A 181 -12.95 -8.21 -1.00
C TYR A 181 -11.66 -8.21 -1.85
N LEU A 182 -10.79 -7.24 -1.60
CA LEU A 182 -9.56 -7.01 -2.34
C LEU A 182 -8.38 -7.89 -1.90
N ALA A 183 -8.44 -8.48 -0.71
CA ALA A 183 -7.34 -9.26 -0.13
C ALA A 183 -6.83 -10.42 -1.01
N PRO A 184 -7.66 -11.23 -1.68
CA PRO A 184 -7.19 -12.33 -2.51
C PRO A 184 -6.95 -11.91 -3.98
N ALA A 185 -7.11 -10.63 -4.32
CA ALA A 185 -7.01 -10.16 -5.69
C ALA A 185 -5.56 -9.84 -6.09
N SER A 186 -5.28 -10.06 -7.36
CA SER A 186 -4.17 -9.44 -8.10
C SER A 186 -4.71 -8.27 -8.93
N TYR A 187 -3.82 -7.44 -9.49
CA TYR A 187 -4.25 -6.23 -10.19
C TYR A 187 -3.54 -6.06 -11.54
N ALA A 188 -4.25 -5.47 -12.48
CA ALA A 188 -3.69 -4.94 -13.72
C ALA A 188 -4.23 -3.53 -13.95
N VAL A 189 -3.47 -2.67 -14.62
CA VAL A 189 -3.89 -1.32 -15.00
C VAL A 189 -3.82 -1.18 -16.51
N THR A 190 -4.82 -0.54 -17.11
CA THR A 190 -4.80 -0.25 -18.54
C THR A 190 -3.90 0.97 -18.81
N LEU A 191 -2.87 0.79 -19.63
CA LEU A 191 -1.99 1.84 -20.12
C LEU A 191 -1.79 1.68 -21.63
N ASP A 192 -2.05 2.74 -22.39
CA ASP A 192 -1.95 2.76 -23.85
C ASP A 192 -2.70 1.61 -24.56
N GLY A 193 -3.85 1.22 -24.00
CA GLY A 193 -4.69 0.14 -24.53
C GLY A 193 -4.21 -1.28 -24.21
N ASN A 194 -3.15 -1.43 -23.41
CA ASN A 194 -2.67 -2.71 -22.92
C ASN A 194 -2.89 -2.82 -21.40
N ASP A 195 -3.33 -3.99 -20.94
CA ASP A 195 -3.39 -4.28 -19.51
C ASP A 195 -2.03 -4.74 -19.02
N LEU A 196 -1.43 -3.95 -18.12
CA LEU A 196 -0.13 -4.21 -17.54
C LEU A 196 -0.29 -4.67 -16.09
N PRO A 197 0.54 -5.62 -15.61
CA PRO A 197 0.53 -6.01 -14.20
C PRO A 197 0.71 -4.79 -13.29
N LEU A 198 -0.08 -4.74 -12.22
CA LEU A 198 0.03 -3.73 -11.16
C LEU A 198 0.34 -4.45 -9.84
N PRO A 199 1.62 -4.73 -9.55
CA PRO A 199 1.99 -5.41 -8.30
C PRO A 199 1.50 -4.64 -7.08
N ASN A 200 1.03 -5.39 -6.07
CA ASN A 200 0.59 -4.86 -4.79
C ASN A 200 1.39 -5.52 -3.65
N THR A 201 2.02 -4.72 -2.81
CA THR A 201 2.76 -5.20 -1.62
C THR A 201 1.90 -5.29 -0.36
N GLY A 202 0.62 -4.89 -0.46
CA GLY A 202 -0.29 -4.68 0.68
C GLY A 202 -0.19 -3.26 1.26
N ALA A 203 0.90 -2.54 0.97
CA ALA A 203 1.15 -1.17 1.39
C ALA A 203 1.24 -0.20 0.20
N LYS A 204 1.80 -0.67 -0.92
CA LYS A 204 2.06 0.11 -2.14
C LYS A 204 1.61 -0.63 -3.38
N LEU A 205 1.09 0.13 -4.34
CA LEU A 205 0.90 -0.29 -5.73
C LEU A 205 2.09 0.16 -6.56
N ILE A 206 2.56 -0.69 -7.47
CA ILE A 206 3.73 -0.43 -8.32
C ILE A 206 3.24 -0.12 -9.74
N PHE A 207 3.03 1.17 -10.03
CA PHE A 207 2.45 1.64 -11.29
C PHE A 207 3.47 1.60 -12.44
N PRO A 208 3.22 0.83 -13.51
CA PRO A 208 4.05 0.88 -14.71
C PRO A 208 3.92 2.23 -15.42
N GLN A 209 5.01 2.77 -15.95
CA GLN A 209 5.01 4.06 -16.67
C GLN A 209 5.16 3.93 -18.21
N GLY A 210 5.33 2.71 -18.70
CA GLY A 210 5.58 2.43 -20.12
C GLY A 210 6.94 1.77 -20.35
N SER A 211 7.30 1.56 -21.61
CA SER A 211 8.52 0.80 -21.95
C SER A 211 9.79 1.62 -21.64
N GLY A 212 10.63 1.09 -20.75
CA GLY A 212 11.93 1.68 -20.42
C GLY A 212 11.92 2.77 -19.35
N GLU A 213 10.76 3.03 -18.75
CA GLU A 213 10.61 3.94 -17.60
C GLU A 213 10.50 3.15 -16.29
N ASP A 214 11.11 3.68 -15.23
CA ASP A 214 11.03 3.05 -13.91
C ASP A 214 9.59 3.13 -13.38
N PRO A 215 9.07 2.06 -12.76
CA PRO A 215 7.75 2.08 -12.17
C PRO A 215 7.69 3.02 -10.96
N ILE A 216 6.49 3.56 -10.71
CA ILE A 216 6.22 4.42 -9.54
C ILE A 216 5.59 3.58 -8.45
N GLU A 217 6.27 3.45 -7.31
CA GLU A 217 5.68 2.88 -6.11
C GLU A 217 4.84 3.94 -5.37
N MET A 218 3.56 3.65 -5.17
CA MET A 218 2.64 4.57 -4.52
C MET A 218 1.93 3.90 -3.36
N ALA A 219 2.12 4.44 -2.16
CA ALA A 219 1.35 4.03 -0.99
C ALA A 219 -0.13 4.38 -1.16
N TYR A 220 -1.00 3.58 -0.57
CA TYR A 220 -2.44 3.80 -0.61
C TYR A 220 -3.09 3.51 0.73
N ASN A 221 -4.32 3.99 0.89
CA ASN A 221 -5.19 3.68 2.01
C ASN A 221 -6.52 3.13 1.48
N TYR A 222 -7.16 2.25 2.24
CA TYR A 222 -8.51 1.80 1.94
C TYR A 222 -9.51 2.87 2.39
N THR A 223 -10.55 3.07 1.59
CA THR A 223 -11.69 3.95 1.90
C THR A 223 -12.95 3.12 2.08
N SER A 224 -14.05 3.74 2.49
CA SER A 224 -15.35 3.05 2.57
C SER A 224 -15.93 2.65 1.20
N LYS A 225 -15.27 3.02 0.09
CA LYS A 225 -15.73 2.76 -1.28
C LYS A 225 -14.69 2.11 -2.19
N GLY A 226 -13.43 2.02 -1.78
CA GLY A 226 -12.34 1.55 -2.64
C GLY A 226 -10.98 1.88 -2.04
N ILE A 227 -10.10 2.48 -2.84
CA ILE A 227 -8.75 2.87 -2.40
C ILE A 227 -8.45 4.32 -2.75
N LYS A 228 -7.50 4.91 -2.02
CA LYS A 228 -6.99 6.24 -2.27
C LYS A 228 -5.48 6.26 -2.15
N LEU A 229 -4.81 6.77 -3.18
CA LEU A 229 -3.38 6.92 -3.20
C LEU A 229 -2.94 8.03 -2.23
N TYR A 230 -1.69 7.93 -1.77
CA TYR A 230 -1.06 8.95 -0.93
C TYR A 230 -0.94 10.27 -1.69
N GLU A 231 -0.45 10.20 -2.93
CA GLU A 231 -0.39 11.29 -3.90
C GLU A 231 -1.02 10.86 -5.23
N PRO A 232 -1.48 11.82 -6.06
CA PRO A 232 -2.03 11.50 -7.37
C PRO A 232 -0.98 10.83 -8.26
N ILE A 233 -1.40 9.83 -9.05
CA ILE A 233 -0.60 9.21 -10.12
C ILE A 233 -1.05 9.75 -11.47
N THR A 234 -0.14 9.88 -12.42
CA THR A 234 -0.49 10.13 -13.82
C THR A 234 -0.35 8.84 -14.62
N MET A 235 -1.44 8.41 -15.28
CA MET A 235 -1.48 7.21 -16.12
C MET A 235 -2.09 7.59 -17.48
N GLY A 236 -1.31 7.41 -18.57
CA GLY A 236 -1.78 7.75 -19.92
C GLY A 236 -2.22 9.22 -20.08
N GLY A 237 -1.61 10.14 -19.32
CA GLY A 237 -1.96 11.56 -19.30
C GLY A 237 -3.15 11.94 -18.40
N ASN A 238 -3.78 10.98 -17.71
CA ASN A 238 -4.86 11.22 -16.77
C ASN A 238 -4.35 11.15 -15.32
N GLU A 239 -4.70 12.13 -14.50
CA GLU A 239 -4.37 12.16 -13.08
C GLU A 239 -5.44 11.41 -12.27
N ALA A 240 -5.02 10.48 -11.41
CA ALA A 240 -5.92 9.72 -10.55
C ALA A 240 -5.40 9.68 -9.10
N LEU A 241 -6.30 9.88 -8.14
CA LEU A 241 -5.98 9.85 -6.70
C LEU A 241 -6.85 8.85 -5.95
N GLU A 242 -8.14 8.80 -6.27
CA GLU A 242 -9.12 7.97 -5.58
C GLU A 242 -9.82 7.07 -6.59
N PHE A 243 -9.97 5.80 -6.23
CA PHE A 243 -10.57 4.76 -7.04
C PHE A 243 -11.74 4.13 -6.29
N ILE A 244 -12.88 4.06 -6.93
CA ILE A 244 -14.11 3.46 -6.42
C ILE A 244 -14.20 2.02 -6.91
N LEU A 245 -14.49 1.09 -6.01
CA LEU A 245 -14.67 -0.31 -6.32
C LEU A 245 -16.05 -0.56 -6.95
N ASP A 246 -16.04 -1.10 -8.15
CA ASP A 246 -17.17 -1.77 -8.79
C ASP A 246 -16.98 -3.28 -8.62
N LYS A 247 -17.78 -3.88 -7.72
CA LYS A 247 -17.74 -5.32 -7.45
C LYS A 247 -18.35 -6.17 -8.59
N ASP A 248 -19.28 -5.61 -9.35
CA ASP A 248 -19.92 -6.34 -10.45
C ASP A 248 -18.96 -6.44 -11.65
N ALA A 249 -18.22 -5.36 -11.92
CA ALA A 249 -17.22 -5.32 -12.98
C ALA A 249 -15.83 -5.84 -12.56
N ASN A 250 -15.59 -6.06 -11.26
CA ASN A 250 -14.27 -6.35 -10.71
C ASN A 250 -13.23 -5.28 -11.08
N GLN A 251 -13.55 -4.02 -10.80
CA GLN A 251 -12.71 -2.88 -11.17
C GLN A 251 -12.63 -1.84 -10.07
N LEU A 252 -11.46 -1.21 -9.97
CA LEU A 252 -11.24 0.04 -9.24
C LEU A 252 -11.14 1.15 -10.26
N VAL A 253 -12.10 2.07 -10.25
CA VAL A 253 -12.27 3.10 -11.29
C VAL A 253 -12.00 4.47 -10.69
N SER A 254 -11.16 5.28 -11.33
CA SER A 254 -10.91 6.66 -10.90
C SER A 254 -12.20 7.48 -10.91
N LEU A 255 -12.27 8.54 -10.10
CA LEU A 255 -13.50 9.37 -9.98
C LEU A 255 -14.00 9.95 -11.31
N ASP A 256 -13.10 10.21 -12.26
CA ASP A 256 -13.42 10.71 -13.60
C ASP A 256 -13.64 9.60 -14.64
N GLY A 257 -13.43 8.33 -14.26
CA GLY A 257 -13.60 7.16 -15.13
C GLY A 257 -12.43 6.90 -16.09
N ASN A 258 -11.35 7.68 -16.05
CA ASN A 258 -10.30 7.64 -17.06
C ASN A 258 -9.18 6.62 -16.75
N VAL A 259 -9.01 6.23 -15.49
CA VAL A 259 -8.01 5.24 -15.08
C VAL A 259 -8.74 4.05 -14.45
N ILE A 260 -8.53 2.87 -15.02
CA ILE A 260 -9.15 1.62 -14.59
C ILE A 260 -8.06 0.66 -14.11
N ILE A 261 -8.23 0.18 -12.89
CA ILE A 261 -7.46 -0.93 -12.33
C ILE A 261 -8.40 -2.15 -12.29
N HIS A 262 -8.05 -3.20 -13.02
CA HIS A 262 -8.74 -4.48 -12.97
C HIS A 262 -8.41 -5.22 -11.68
N VAL A 263 -9.43 -5.74 -11.01
CA VAL A 263 -9.34 -6.58 -9.82
C VAL A 263 -9.45 -8.03 -10.28
N LEU A 264 -8.36 -8.79 -10.19
CA LEU A 264 -8.22 -10.09 -10.85
C LEU A 264 -8.14 -11.20 -9.81
N PHE A 265 -9.19 -12.01 -9.74
CA PHE A 265 -9.25 -13.21 -8.90
C PHE A 265 -8.78 -14.44 -9.67
N SER A 266 -8.02 -15.31 -9.00
CA SER A 266 -7.69 -16.62 -9.54
C SER A 266 -8.98 -17.41 -9.85
N PRO A 267 -9.11 -18.06 -11.02
CA PRO A 267 -10.30 -18.83 -11.41
C PRO A 267 -10.49 -20.10 -10.58
N ILE A 268 -9.46 -20.48 -9.81
CA ILE A 268 -9.43 -21.65 -8.92
C ILE A 268 -8.85 -21.24 -7.57
N ASN A 269 -9.19 -21.99 -6.51
CA ASN A 269 -8.55 -21.78 -5.20
C ASN A 269 -7.13 -22.37 -5.21
N ILE A 270 -6.16 -21.53 -5.55
CA ILE A 270 -4.75 -21.90 -5.59
C ILE A 270 -4.11 -22.00 -4.19
N ASN A 271 -4.76 -21.43 -3.17
CA ASN A 271 -4.31 -21.43 -1.78
C ASN A 271 -4.63 -22.76 -1.09
N GLN A 272 -4.20 -23.86 -1.70
CA GLN A 272 -4.32 -25.23 -1.20
C GLN A 272 -3.04 -25.99 -1.50
N ASP A 273 -2.85 -27.15 -0.86
CA ASP A 273 -1.64 -27.97 -0.98
C ASP A 273 -1.65 -28.80 -2.28
N TRP A 274 -1.70 -28.12 -3.42
CA TRP A 274 -1.70 -28.75 -4.73
C TRP A 274 -0.37 -29.44 -5.02
N GLN A 275 -0.41 -30.51 -5.82
CA GLN A 275 0.78 -31.22 -6.27
C GLN A 275 0.81 -31.42 -7.78
N ILE A 276 2.00 -31.32 -8.36
CA ILE A 276 2.27 -31.75 -9.75
C ILE A 276 3.01 -33.08 -9.68
N GLY A 277 2.33 -34.19 -9.98
CA GLY A 277 2.92 -35.54 -9.96
C GLY A 277 3.56 -35.90 -11.30
N THR A 278 4.87 -35.74 -11.42
CA THR A 278 5.60 -35.93 -12.69
C THR A 278 5.82 -37.40 -13.05
N SER A 279 5.74 -38.30 -12.07
CA SER A 279 5.79 -39.77 -12.28
C SER A 279 4.44 -40.41 -12.64
N ILE A 280 3.32 -39.68 -12.53
CA ILE A 280 2.00 -40.22 -12.82
C ILE A 280 1.78 -40.25 -14.35
N PRO A 281 1.55 -41.42 -14.97
CA PRO A 281 1.34 -41.50 -16.42
C PRO A 281 0.18 -40.62 -16.88
N GLY A 282 0.44 -39.70 -17.81
CA GLY A 282 -0.56 -38.78 -18.34
C GLY A 282 -0.88 -37.58 -17.44
N ALA A 283 -0.17 -37.36 -16.33
CA ALA A 283 -0.38 -36.21 -15.47
C ALA A 283 0.31 -34.93 -15.94
N VAL A 284 1.30 -35.04 -16.84
CA VAL A 284 2.03 -33.89 -17.40
C VAL A 284 2.26 -34.08 -18.90
N SER A 285 2.37 -32.96 -19.63
CA SER A 285 2.76 -32.96 -21.03
C SER A 285 4.19 -33.47 -21.25
N PRO A 286 4.52 -33.99 -22.44
CA PRO A 286 5.89 -34.34 -22.79
C PRO A 286 6.88 -33.18 -22.64
N ALA A 287 6.45 -31.94 -22.94
CA ALA A 287 7.28 -30.75 -22.79
C ALA A 287 7.61 -30.47 -21.32
N PHE A 288 6.61 -30.52 -20.43
CA PHE A 288 6.82 -30.35 -19.00
C PHE A 288 7.71 -31.46 -18.43
N LEU A 289 7.47 -32.72 -18.82
CA LEU A 289 8.27 -33.86 -18.35
C LEU A 289 9.74 -33.73 -18.79
N ALA A 290 10.00 -33.28 -20.02
CA ALA A 290 11.35 -33.05 -20.50
C ALA A 290 12.07 -31.97 -19.67
N MET A 291 11.41 -30.85 -19.39
CA MET A 291 11.95 -29.78 -18.53
C MET A 291 12.18 -30.26 -17.10
N PHE A 292 11.24 -31.02 -16.52
CA PHE A 292 11.40 -31.59 -15.19
C PHE A 292 12.60 -32.55 -15.10
N ASN A 293 12.77 -33.43 -16.09
CA ASN A 293 13.91 -34.34 -16.13
C ASN A 293 15.23 -33.59 -16.28
N GLN A 294 15.27 -32.51 -17.06
CA GLN A 294 16.45 -31.65 -17.17
C GLN A 294 16.87 -31.07 -15.81
N VAL A 295 15.93 -30.52 -15.03
CA VAL A 295 16.27 -29.96 -13.71
C VAL A 295 16.57 -31.05 -12.67
N LYS A 296 15.97 -32.24 -12.80
CA LYS A 296 16.28 -33.42 -11.97
C LYS A 296 17.71 -33.92 -12.20
N ASP A 297 18.12 -34.01 -13.46
CA ASP A 297 19.49 -34.38 -13.83
C ASP A 297 20.50 -33.32 -13.36
N ALA A 298 20.16 -32.04 -13.49
CA ALA A 298 20.97 -30.95 -12.96
C ALA A 298 21.13 -31.03 -11.43
N ASN A 299 20.05 -31.32 -10.70
CA ASN A 299 20.11 -31.49 -9.25
C ASN A 299 21.02 -32.66 -8.83
N THR A 300 20.91 -33.78 -9.55
CA THR A 300 21.77 -34.95 -9.33
C THR A 300 23.23 -34.60 -9.59
N ALA A 301 23.53 -33.83 -10.65
CA ALA A 301 24.89 -33.43 -10.98
C ALA A 301 25.50 -32.47 -9.95
N VAL A 302 24.71 -31.55 -9.38
CA VAL A 302 25.19 -30.56 -8.41
C VAL A 302 25.38 -31.16 -7.02
N TYR A 303 24.41 -31.94 -6.53
CA TYR A 303 24.39 -32.38 -5.14
C TYR A 303 24.46 -33.90 -4.93
N SER A 304 24.39 -34.71 -6.00
CA SER A 304 24.17 -36.16 -5.89
C SER A 304 22.89 -36.52 -5.12
N GLU A 305 21.95 -35.58 -5.06
CA GLU A 305 20.62 -35.72 -4.45
C GLU A 305 19.61 -36.23 -5.47
N THR A 306 18.57 -36.92 -5.00
CA THR A 306 17.44 -37.34 -5.83
C THR A 306 16.28 -36.38 -5.63
N LEU A 307 15.98 -35.56 -6.65
CA LEU A 307 14.76 -34.76 -6.66
C LEU A 307 13.54 -35.68 -6.77
N ARG A 308 12.55 -35.52 -5.87
CA ARG A 308 11.33 -36.33 -5.85
C ARG A 308 10.48 -36.10 -7.10
N ASP A 309 9.73 -37.12 -7.50
CA ASP A 309 8.89 -37.11 -8.72
C ASP A 309 7.53 -36.41 -8.53
N PHE A 310 7.48 -35.44 -7.63
CA PHE A 310 6.36 -34.54 -7.44
C PHE A 310 6.85 -33.19 -6.89
N LEU A 311 6.04 -32.16 -7.11
CA LEU A 311 6.27 -30.79 -6.63
C LEU A 311 5.05 -30.36 -5.82
N ILE A 312 5.25 -29.58 -4.75
CA ILE A 312 4.13 -28.87 -4.09
C ILE A 312 3.95 -27.54 -4.83
N PHE A 313 2.71 -27.14 -5.07
CA PHE A 313 2.34 -26.00 -5.89
C PHE A 313 1.18 -25.24 -5.25
N GLY A 314 1.06 -23.94 -5.50
CA GLY A 314 0.06 -23.11 -4.81
C GLY A 314 0.53 -22.80 -3.39
N ASN A 315 -0.09 -23.35 -2.35
CA ASN A 315 0.41 -23.18 -0.99
C ASN A 315 1.66 -24.04 -0.76
N THR A 316 2.75 -23.37 -0.40
CA THR A 316 4.00 -24.03 0.00
C THR A 316 4.29 -23.69 1.45
N THR A 317 4.31 -24.70 2.32
CA THR A 317 4.46 -24.52 3.77
C THR A 317 5.81 -25.02 4.25
N ILE A 318 6.58 -24.16 4.89
CA ILE A 318 7.89 -24.47 5.46
C ILE A 318 7.95 -23.90 6.88
N SER A 319 8.27 -24.73 7.86
CA SER A 319 8.41 -24.31 9.27
C SER A 319 7.19 -23.54 9.82
N GLY A 320 5.99 -23.86 9.34
CA GLY A 320 4.74 -23.20 9.76
C GLY A 320 4.41 -21.90 9.02
N GLU A 321 5.26 -21.45 8.09
CA GLU A 321 4.99 -20.31 7.22
C GLU A 321 4.52 -20.80 5.85
N THR A 322 3.33 -20.35 5.43
CA THR A 322 2.76 -20.68 4.12
C THR A 322 2.92 -19.51 3.17
N LYS A 323 3.50 -19.77 2.00
CA LYS A 323 3.65 -18.78 0.92
C LYS A 323 3.18 -19.36 -0.41
N PRO A 324 2.62 -18.54 -1.31
CA PRO A 324 2.28 -18.97 -2.65
C PRO A 324 3.56 -19.24 -3.45
N GLY A 325 3.67 -20.42 -4.05
CA GLY A 325 4.88 -20.80 -4.78
C GLY A 325 4.92 -22.23 -5.29
N ILE A 326 6.14 -22.69 -5.51
CA ILE A 326 6.48 -24.07 -5.85
C ILE A 326 7.59 -24.57 -4.92
N LEU A 327 7.42 -25.78 -4.39
CA LEU A 327 8.35 -26.42 -3.47
C LEU A 327 8.92 -27.69 -4.11
N PHE A 328 10.25 -27.78 -4.06
CA PHE A 328 11.04 -28.93 -4.47
C PHE A 328 11.53 -29.66 -3.22
N ILE A 329 11.59 -30.99 -3.32
CA ILE A 329 12.07 -31.86 -2.25
C ILE A 329 13.11 -32.82 -2.82
N SER A 330 14.31 -32.80 -2.26
CA SER A 330 15.44 -33.62 -2.71
C SER A 330 15.95 -34.52 -1.59
N ASP A 331 16.08 -35.83 -1.85
CA ASP A 331 16.58 -36.88 -0.94
C ASP A 331 18.12 -37.05 -1.02
N PRO A 332 18.84 -37.47 0.05
CA PRO A 332 18.38 -38.24 1.22
C PRO A 332 17.85 -37.44 2.43
N GLY A 333 18.07 -36.14 2.53
CA GLY A 333 17.30 -35.33 3.48
C GLY A 333 15.89 -35.11 2.92
N PRO A 334 14.87 -34.68 3.64
CA PRO A 334 13.91 -33.83 2.95
C PRO A 334 14.58 -32.45 2.81
N TYR A 335 15.46 -32.29 1.80
CA TYR A 335 16.03 -30.97 1.50
C TYR A 335 14.99 -30.18 0.71
N LEU A 336 14.48 -29.12 1.34
CA LEU A 336 13.44 -28.27 0.77
C LEU A 336 14.06 -27.06 0.07
N SER A 337 13.55 -26.73 -1.11
CA SER A 337 13.83 -25.46 -1.79
C SER A 337 12.56 -24.88 -2.40
N GLN A 338 12.39 -23.56 -2.28
CA GLN A 338 11.15 -22.86 -2.58
C GLN A 338 11.40 -21.65 -3.47
N HIS A 339 10.57 -21.52 -4.51
CA HIS A 339 10.46 -20.29 -5.29
C HIS A 339 9.03 -19.75 -5.18
N LEU A 340 8.89 -18.44 -4.96
CA LEU A 340 7.57 -17.81 -4.88
C LEU A 340 6.97 -17.65 -6.28
N LEU A 341 5.65 -17.80 -6.36
CA LEU A 341 4.87 -17.58 -7.57
C LEU A 341 3.68 -16.70 -7.22
N GLY A 342 3.40 -15.72 -8.07
CA GLY A 342 2.15 -14.97 -8.04
C GLY A 342 1.08 -15.72 -8.83
N PHE A 343 -0.13 -15.77 -8.28
CA PHE A 343 -1.28 -16.40 -8.92
C PHE A 343 -2.41 -15.38 -9.02
N GLY A 344 -3.03 -15.25 -10.19
CA GLY A 344 -4.04 -14.23 -10.44
C GLY A 344 -4.96 -14.59 -11.59
N GLY A 345 -6.05 -13.82 -11.74
CA GLY A 345 -6.88 -13.89 -12.93
C GLY A 345 -6.23 -13.20 -14.13
N VAL A 346 -6.88 -13.28 -15.28
CA VAL A 346 -6.51 -12.54 -16.50
C VAL A 346 -7.68 -11.62 -16.87
N PRO A 347 -7.45 -10.34 -17.23
CA PRO A 347 -8.52 -9.41 -17.62
C PRO A 347 -9.41 -10.00 -18.72
N GLY A 348 -10.73 -10.01 -18.50
CA GLY A 348 -11.71 -10.51 -19.46
C GLY A 348 -11.79 -12.04 -19.62
N GLU A 349 -10.95 -12.81 -18.93
CA GLU A 349 -10.77 -14.25 -19.17
C GLU A 349 -11.07 -15.05 -17.89
N THR A 350 -12.31 -15.51 -17.74
CA THR A 350 -12.80 -16.14 -16.49
C THR A 350 -12.24 -17.53 -16.18
N GLU A 351 -11.61 -18.17 -17.16
CA GLU A 351 -11.05 -19.53 -17.05
C GLU A 351 -9.52 -19.52 -17.17
N GLN A 352 -8.89 -18.36 -17.12
CA GLN A 352 -7.44 -18.24 -17.24
C GLN A 352 -6.79 -17.84 -15.91
N LEU A 353 -5.78 -18.63 -15.53
CA LEU A 353 -4.90 -18.39 -14.40
C LEU A 353 -3.59 -17.79 -14.90
N SER A 354 -3.28 -16.58 -14.46
CA SER A 354 -1.95 -16.00 -14.58
C SER A 354 -1.03 -16.58 -13.49
N ILE A 355 0.13 -17.08 -13.91
CA ILE A 355 1.24 -17.45 -13.02
C ILE A 355 2.43 -16.54 -13.33
N VAL A 356 2.86 -15.77 -12.34
CA VAL A 356 3.99 -14.84 -12.45
C VAL A 356 5.13 -15.33 -11.58
N LYS A 357 6.35 -15.31 -12.11
CA LYS A 357 7.55 -15.65 -11.36
C LYS A 357 7.82 -14.60 -10.26
N GLY A 358 7.92 -15.07 -9.02
CA GLY A 358 8.31 -14.24 -7.87
C GLY A 358 9.82 -14.22 -7.65
N VAL A 359 10.22 -14.23 -6.38
CA VAL A 359 11.63 -14.33 -5.97
C VAL A 359 11.94 -15.72 -5.42
N GLY A 360 13.22 -16.11 -5.49
CA GLY A 360 13.72 -17.25 -4.72
C GLY A 360 13.53 -17.04 -3.23
N ALA A 361 12.96 -18.03 -2.54
CA ALA A 361 12.70 -18.00 -1.10
C ALA A 361 13.57 -19.03 -0.38
N TYR A 362 12.97 -19.99 0.31
CA TYR A 362 13.69 -20.92 1.17
C TYR A 362 14.75 -21.74 0.41
N ASN A 363 15.99 -21.70 0.89
CA ASN A 363 17.18 -22.35 0.32
C ASN A 363 17.45 -22.06 -1.17
N TRP A 364 16.73 -21.14 -1.82
CA TRP A 364 16.77 -21.01 -3.28
C TRP A 364 18.16 -20.64 -3.82
N GLN A 365 18.92 -19.87 -3.06
CA GLN A 365 20.32 -19.53 -3.38
C GLN A 365 21.22 -20.76 -3.64
N PHE A 366 20.88 -21.93 -3.09
CA PHE A 366 21.58 -23.19 -3.30
C PHE A 366 21.00 -24.01 -4.47
N TYR A 367 19.74 -23.76 -4.86
CA TYR A 367 19.01 -24.56 -5.83
C TYR A 367 18.69 -23.81 -7.13
N THR A 368 19.50 -22.82 -7.51
CA THR A 368 19.30 -22.01 -8.72
C THR A 368 19.33 -22.81 -10.02
N HIS A 369 19.87 -24.03 -10.04
CA HIS A 369 19.76 -24.94 -11.19
C HIS A 369 18.33 -25.47 -11.44
N LEU A 370 17.39 -25.24 -10.51
CA LEU A 370 15.97 -25.56 -10.67
C LEU A 370 15.17 -24.42 -11.35
N GLU A 371 15.76 -23.23 -11.50
CA GLU A 371 15.16 -22.06 -12.15
C GLU A 371 14.53 -22.36 -13.51
N PRO A 372 15.12 -23.18 -14.40
CA PRO A 372 14.54 -23.43 -15.71
C PRO A 372 13.11 -23.98 -15.70
N LEU A 373 12.74 -24.77 -14.67
CA LEU A 373 11.35 -25.24 -14.54
C LEU A 373 10.41 -24.13 -14.06
N VAL A 374 10.88 -23.26 -13.17
CA VAL A 374 10.12 -22.08 -12.72
C VAL A 374 9.88 -21.14 -13.89
N ASP A 375 10.92 -20.85 -14.68
CA ASP A 375 10.83 -20.05 -15.91
C ASP A 375 9.91 -20.70 -16.93
N PHE A 376 9.99 -22.03 -17.10
CA PHE A 376 9.12 -22.75 -18.01
C PHE A 376 7.64 -22.59 -17.64
N ILE A 377 7.29 -22.64 -16.35
CA ILE A 377 5.91 -22.42 -15.91
C ILE A 377 5.50 -20.96 -16.14
N ALA A 378 6.32 -19.99 -15.70
CA ALA A 378 5.97 -18.57 -15.81
C ALA A 378 5.89 -18.08 -17.26
N ASN A 379 6.80 -18.51 -18.14
CA ASN A 379 6.86 -18.06 -19.53
C ASN A 379 5.73 -18.64 -20.41
N ASN A 380 5.07 -19.71 -19.95
CA ASN A 380 3.92 -20.31 -20.63
C ASN A 380 2.58 -19.86 -20.00
N SER A 381 2.61 -18.93 -19.05
CA SER A 381 1.42 -18.25 -18.55
C SER A 381 0.78 -17.34 -19.62
N PRO A 382 -0.55 -17.13 -19.61
CA PRO A 382 -1.52 -17.71 -18.68
C PRO A 382 -1.92 -19.15 -19.05
N TYR A 383 -2.56 -19.82 -18.10
CA TYR A 383 -3.07 -21.19 -18.24
C TYR A 383 -4.59 -21.23 -18.20
N ILE A 384 -5.20 -21.89 -19.18
CA ILE A 384 -6.61 -22.27 -19.17
C ILE A 384 -6.79 -23.40 -18.16
N VAL A 385 -7.71 -23.23 -17.21
CA VAL A 385 -8.08 -24.27 -16.23
C VAL A 385 -9.19 -25.15 -16.79
N SER A 386 -9.13 -26.46 -16.59
CA SER A 386 -10.17 -27.38 -17.07
C SER A 386 -11.51 -27.27 -16.34
N THR A 387 -11.54 -26.61 -15.17
CA THR A 387 -12.72 -26.38 -14.35
C THR A 387 -12.45 -25.26 -13.35
N THR A 388 -13.50 -24.53 -12.97
CA THR A 388 -13.52 -23.53 -11.89
C THR A 388 -14.27 -24.00 -10.64
N ASP A 389 -14.67 -25.28 -10.62
CA ASP A 389 -15.37 -25.89 -9.47
C ASP A 389 -14.46 -25.88 -8.22
N PRO A 390 -14.83 -25.18 -7.12
CA PRO A 390 -14.04 -25.14 -5.90
C PRO A 390 -13.87 -26.51 -5.22
N ALA A 391 -14.71 -27.49 -5.55
CA ALA A 391 -14.62 -28.86 -5.05
C ALA A 391 -13.65 -29.75 -5.84
N ALA A 392 -13.18 -29.31 -7.01
CA ALA A 392 -12.30 -30.12 -7.86
C ALA A 392 -11.01 -30.53 -7.11
N THR A 393 -10.63 -31.81 -7.19
CA THR A 393 -9.37 -32.34 -6.62
C THR A 393 -8.30 -32.57 -7.69
N GLN A 394 -8.66 -32.40 -8.96
CA GLN A 394 -7.78 -32.50 -10.11
C GLN A 394 -8.16 -31.40 -11.11
N ILE A 395 -7.19 -30.60 -11.52
CA ILE A 395 -7.39 -29.51 -12.48
C ILE A 395 -6.24 -29.57 -13.49
N GLN A 396 -6.57 -29.57 -14.78
CA GLN A 396 -5.56 -29.43 -15.82
C GLN A 396 -5.31 -27.95 -16.08
N LEU A 397 -4.04 -27.56 -16.12
CA LEU A 397 -3.58 -26.24 -16.53
C LEU A 397 -2.96 -26.40 -17.90
N THR A 398 -3.54 -25.77 -18.92
CA THR A 398 -3.03 -25.79 -20.30
C THR A 398 -2.64 -24.39 -20.70
N SER A 399 -1.40 -24.19 -21.16
CA SER A 399 -0.95 -22.86 -21.56
C SER A 399 -1.81 -22.32 -22.71
N ALA A 400 -2.27 -21.08 -22.56
CA ALA A 400 -3.03 -20.38 -23.60
C ALA A 400 -2.16 -19.98 -24.79
N THR A 401 -0.84 -19.87 -24.59
CA THR A 401 0.13 -19.47 -25.62
C THR A 401 0.79 -20.66 -26.31
N ASP A 402 0.94 -21.80 -25.62
CA ASP A 402 1.40 -23.06 -26.21
C ASP A 402 0.61 -24.27 -25.67
N PRO A 403 -0.42 -24.76 -26.39
CA PRO A 403 -1.25 -25.89 -25.94
C PRO A 403 -0.49 -27.21 -25.73
N THR A 404 0.77 -27.32 -26.20
CA THR A 404 1.61 -28.49 -25.93
C THR A 404 2.16 -28.49 -24.51
N VAL A 405 2.11 -27.36 -23.82
CA VAL A 405 2.53 -27.19 -22.42
C VAL A 405 1.31 -27.28 -21.51
N TRP A 406 1.21 -28.39 -20.79
CA TRP A 406 0.17 -28.60 -19.78
C TRP A 406 0.63 -29.52 -18.65
N PHE A 407 -0.05 -29.43 -17.51
CA PHE A 407 0.11 -30.31 -16.36
C PHE A 407 -1.16 -30.35 -15.52
N TYR A 408 -1.36 -31.44 -14.77
CA TYR A 408 -2.40 -31.51 -13.74
C TYR A 408 -1.85 -31.06 -12.40
N ILE A 409 -2.67 -30.32 -11.65
CA ILE A 409 -2.53 -30.14 -10.22
C ILE A 409 -3.53 -31.04 -9.49
N LEU A 410 -3.07 -31.69 -8.40
CA LEU A 410 -3.81 -32.71 -7.64
C LEU A 410 -3.83 -32.38 -6.15
N ARG A 411 -4.91 -32.77 -5.44
CA ARG A 411 -5.02 -32.70 -3.97
C ARG A 411 -5.07 -34.07 -3.32
#